data_AF-A0A921EZ26-F1
#
_entry.id   AF-A0A921EZ26-F1
#
_cell.length_a   1.000
_cell.length_b   1.000
_cell.length_c   1.000
_cell.angle_alpha   90.00
_cell.angle_beta   90.00
_cell.angle_gamma   90.00
#
_symmetry.space_group_name_H-M   'P 1'
#
loop_
_entity.id
_entity.type
_entity.pdbx_description
1 polymer ?
#
loop_
_entity_poly.entity_id
_entity_poly.type
_entity_poly.pdbx_seq_one_letter_code
_entity_poly.pdbx_strand_id
1 'polypeptide(L)'
;MHRIFWIALTCLGLIGLGATATTAQAATTASSQLNISIDGDFSDWHDKPLTTLGDDEQASLVADDSAAYFYLNTNPNDSKHGAVWLPASYTLKVGDKSFTLTLGKAQGLGAGKTKAVTVSANGQVISGAQAMISRPKDSHGNYEIIELRVPLAGLGVVTTASQNISLTSTDSAFDGKTLTTTGGSTGGVLLVAAGFGIAVIGVVKVTRRRQRVA
;
A
#
# COMPACT_ATOMS: atom_id res chain seq x y z
N MET A 1 56.50 24.76 15.55
CA MET A 1 56.01 25.42 16.78
C MET A 1 55.36 26.74 16.38
N HIS A 2 54.25 27.14 17.03
CA HIS A 2 53.43 28.36 16.80
C HIS A 2 52.62 28.35 15.49
N ARG A 3 51.33 28.01 15.41
CA ARG A 3 50.11 28.48 16.11
C ARG A 3 49.84 29.99 16.01
N ILE A 4 48.87 30.31 15.12
CA ILE A 4 47.70 31.21 15.30
C ILE A 4 47.90 32.72 15.01
N PHE A 5 47.01 33.28 14.15
CA PHE A 5 46.24 34.55 14.22
C PHE A 5 46.10 35.20 12.82
N TRP A 6 45.00 35.78 12.33
CA TRP A 6 43.53 35.63 12.36
C TRP A 6 42.97 36.80 11.48
N ILE A 7 41.90 36.59 10.69
CA ILE A 7 40.90 37.60 10.18
C ILE A 7 41.41 38.54 9.05
N ALA A 8 40.74 38.89 7.94
CA ALA A 8 39.34 39.14 7.57
C ALA A 8 39.17 39.03 6.02
N LEU A 9 38.07 38.44 5.51
CA LEU A 9 36.87 39.14 4.98
C LEU A 9 36.99 39.62 3.51
N THR A 10 36.42 38.86 2.57
CA THR A 10 35.36 39.36 1.65
C THR A 10 34.68 38.19 0.93
N CYS A 11 33.36 38.24 0.97
CA CYS A 11 32.40 37.21 0.63
C CYS A 11 32.03 37.14 -0.87
N LEU A 12 31.14 36.16 -1.16
CA LEU A 12 30.32 35.92 -2.35
C LEU A 12 30.98 35.09 -3.46
N GLY A 13 30.52 33.89 -3.78
CA GLY A 13 29.37 33.15 -3.27
C GLY A 13 29.23 31.86 -4.07
N LEU A 14 29.00 30.75 -3.38
CA LEU A 14 28.20 29.60 -3.85
C LEU A 14 28.13 28.62 -2.66
N ILE A 15 27.38 29.00 -1.63
CA ILE A 15 27.03 28.10 -0.53
C ILE A 15 25.68 27.47 -0.88
N GLY A 16 25.69 26.14 -1.01
CA GLY A 16 24.65 25.27 -0.49
C GLY A 16 23.26 25.38 -1.11
N LEU A 17 23.00 24.62 -2.19
CA LEU A 17 21.78 23.83 -2.23
C LEU A 17 22.05 22.50 -1.50
N GLY A 18 22.20 22.58 -0.18
CA GLY A 18 21.91 21.43 0.65
C GLY A 18 20.40 21.26 0.58
N ALA A 19 19.91 20.21 -0.08
CA ALA A 19 18.52 19.82 0.04
C ALA A 19 18.24 19.59 1.52
N THR A 20 17.62 20.57 2.18
CA THR A 20 17.05 20.35 3.51
C THR A 20 15.96 19.32 3.31
N ALA A 21 16.28 18.06 3.60
CA ALA A 21 15.26 17.06 3.83
C ALA A 21 14.48 17.56 5.05
N THR A 22 13.34 18.19 4.81
CA THR A 22 12.32 18.37 5.84
C THR A 22 11.92 16.98 6.28
N THR A 23 12.48 16.52 7.39
CA THR A 23 11.92 15.40 8.12
C THR A 23 10.57 15.87 8.63
N ALA A 24 9.50 15.48 7.96
CA ALA A 24 8.16 15.63 8.50
C ALA A 24 8.12 14.82 9.80
N GLN A 25 7.93 15.49 10.93
CA GLN A 25 7.58 14.82 12.18
C GLN A 25 6.14 14.37 12.07
N ALA A 26 5.92 13.05 12.06
CA ALA A 26 4.60 12.49 12.22
C ALA A 26 4.04 12.95 13.57
N ALA A 27 2.86 13.57 13.56
CA ALA A 27 2.14 13.88 14.78
C ALA A 27 1.74 12.56 15.45
N THR A 28 2.36 12.23 16.59
CA THR A 28 1.95 11.11 17.44
C THR A 28 0.66 11.48 18.13
N THR A 29 -0.47 11.17 17.50
CA THR A 29 -1.76 11.09 18.19
C THR A 29 -2.03 9.62 18.50
N ALA A 30 -1.99 9.30 19.78
CA ALA A 30 -2.37 8.01 20.33
C ALA A 30 -3.75 7.57 19.83
N SER A 31 -3.86 6.31 19.38
CA SER A 31 -5.11 5.55 19.22
C SER A 31 -6.30 6.30 18.61
N SER A 32 -6.32 6.51 17.29
CA SER A 32 -7.58 6.79 16.57
C SER A 32 -7.97 5.55 15.78
N GLN A 33 -9.10 4.93 16.15
CA GLN A 33 -9.75 3.91 15.34
C GLN A 33 -9.87 4.46 13.92
N LEU A 34 -9.42 3.70 12.92
CA LEU A 34 -9.51 4.10 11.51
C LEU A 34 -10.96 4.28 11.04
N ASN A 35 -11.93 3.96 11.90
CA ASN A 35 -13.37 3.97 11.64
C ASN A 35 -13.74 3.16 10.39
N ILE A 36 -13.00 2.06 10.18
CA ILE A 36 -13.24 1.12 9.09
C ILE A 36 -13.97 -0.10 9.64
N SER A 37 -15.11 -0.43 9.03
CA SER A 37 -15.92 -1.61 9.34
C SER A 37 -15.96 -2.52 8.14
N ILE A 38 -15.66 -3.81 8.32
CA ILE A 38 -15.71 -4.78 7.21
C ILE A 38 -17.10 -5.40 7.16
N ASP A 39 -18.05 -4.72 6.50
CA ASP A 39 -19.47 -5.07 6.46
C ASP A 39 -20.12 -4.99 5.06
N GLY A 40 -19.39 -4.50 4.05
CA GLY A 40 -19.86 -4.35 2.68
C GLY A 40 -20.41 -2.97 2.32
N ASP A 41 -20.52 -2.06 3.29
CA ASP A 41 -20.74 -0.64 3.08
C ASP A 41 -19.39 0.08 3.00
N PHE A 42 -19.02 0.50 1.79
CA PHE A 42 -17.70 1.07 1.54
C PHE A 42 -17.58 2.57 1.85
N SER A 43 -18.56 3.18 2.52
CA SER A 43 -18.58 4.63 2.76
C SER A 43 -17.49 5.10 3.72
N ASP A 44 -16.98 4.21 4.58
CA ASP A 44 -15.85 4.40 5.48
C ASP A 44 -14.49 4.55 4.76
N TRP A 45 -14.42 4.25 3.46
CA TRP A 45 -13.22 4.41 2.65
C TRP A 45 -13.12 5.79 1.96
N HIS A 46 -14.19 6.58 1.93
CA HIS A 46 -14.23 7.85 1.18
C HIS A 46 -13.25 8.92 1.68
N ASP A 47 -12.91 8.91 2.97
CA ASP A 47 -11.94 9.83 3.59
C ASP A 47 -10.54 9.22 3.71
N LYS A 48 -10.34 7.99 3.22
CA LYS A 48 -9.04 7.30 3.24
C LYS A 48 -8.22 7.67 2.00
N PRO A 49 -6.88 7.68 2.10
CA PRO A 49 -6.03 7.90 0.94
C PRO A 49 -6.29 6.83 -0.13
N LEU A 50 -6.70 7.26 -1.32
CA LEU A 50 -6.87 6.40 -2.49
C LEU A 50 -5.69 6.56 -3.44
N THR A 51 -5.26 5.44 -4.00
CA THR A 51 -4.26 5.36 -5.06
C THR A 51 -4.94 4.85 -6.31
N THR A 52 -4.79 5.59 -7.40
CA THR A 52 -5.16 5.10 -8.73
C THR A 52 -4.13 4.07 -9.19
N LEU A 53 -4.59 2.83 -9.39
CA LEU A 53 -3.77 1.72 -9.87
C LEU A 53 -3.74 1.72 -11.40
N GLY A 54 -4.03 0.60 -12.08
CA GLY A 54 -3.85 0.42 -13.53
C GLY A 54 -4.38 1.55 -14.40
N ASP A 55 -5.58 1.37 -14.94
CA ASP A 55 -6.19 2.38 -15.80
C ASP A 55 -6.95 3.41 -14.95
N ASP A 56 -7.81 2.92 -14.04
CA ASP A 56 -8.66 3.77 -13.20
C ASP A 56 -9.03 3.17 -11.84
N GLU A 57 -8.60 1.93 -11.56
CA GLU A 57 -8.86 1.22 -10.31
C GLU A 57 -8.45 2.08 -9.11
N GLN A 58 -9.28 2.17 -8.09
CA GLN A 58 -8.94 2.86 -6.86
C GLN A 58 -8.68 1.86 -5.75
N ALA A 59 -7.56 2.04 -5.04
CA ALA A 59 -7.22 1.20 -3.90
C ALA A 59 -6.72 2.01 -2.71
N SER A 60 -6.96 1.52 -1.50
CA SER A 60 -6.42 2.10 -0.26
C SER A 60 -5.72 1.03 0.55
N LEU A 61 -4.60 1.37 1.18
CA LEU A 61 -3.93 0.55 2.18
C LEU A 61 -3.62 1.43 3.39
N VAL A 62 -4.25 1.12 4.52
CA VAL A 62 -4.00 1.78 5.80
C VAL A 62 -3.78 0.74 6.89
N ALA A 63 -3.19 1.13 7.99
CA ALA A 63 -2.92 0.21 9.09
C ALA A 63 -2.97 0.95 10.43
N ASP A 64 -3.38 0.24 11.47
CA ASP A 64 -3.23 0.66 12.85
C ASP A 64 -2.25 -0.29 13.57
N ASP A 65 -2.20 -0.24 14.90
CA ASP A 65 -1.35 -1.11 15.70
C ASP A 65 -1.77 -2.59 15.65
N SER A 66 -3.00 -2.89 15.24
CA SER A 66 -3.61 -4.23 15.32
C SER A 66 -3.72 -4.94 13.98
N ALA A 67 -3.96 -4.19 12.90
CA ALA A 67 -4.34 -4.74 11.60
C ALA A 67 -3.94 -3.85 10.43
N ALA A 68 -3.78 -4.49 9.27
CA ALA A 68 -3.77 -3.82 7.97
C ALA A 68 -5.17 -3.89 7.36
N TYR A 69 -5.57 -2.81 6.70
CA TYR A 69 -6.87 -2.64 6.05
C TYR A 69 -6.63 -2.30 4.59
N PHE A 70 -7.34 -3.00 3.70
CA PHE A 70 -7.22 -2.79 2.26
C PHE A 70 -8.58 -2.67 1.59
N TYR A 71 -8.66 -1.77 0.63
CA TYR A 71 -9.80 -1.55 -0.25
C TYR A 71 -9.34 -1.59 -1.71
N LEU A 72 -10.18 -2.15 -2.58
CA LEU A 72 -10.03 -2.05 -4.03
C LEU A 72 -11.39 -2.00 -4.71
N ASN A 73 -11.57 -1.01 -5.57
CA ASN A 73 -12.64 -0.96 -6.56
C ASN A 73 -12.05 -1.09 -7.96
N THR A 74 -12.47 -2.13 -8.68
CA THR A 74 -11.91 -2.45 -10.00
C THR A 74 -12.50 -1.64 -11.16
N ASN A 75 -13.61 -0.92 -10.94
CA ASN A 75 -14.25 -0.09 -11.96
C ASN A 75 -15.00 1.12 -11.33
N PRO A 76 -14.27 2.05 -10.68
CA PRO A 76 -14.86 3.13 -9.90
C PRO A 76 -15.64 4.15 -10.73
N ASN A 77 -15.35 4.26 -12.03
CA ASN A 77 -16.02 5.21 -12.93
C ASN A 77 -17.07 4.56 -13.85
N ASP A 78 -17.40 3.27 -13.64
CA ASP A 78 -18.24 2.48 -14.55
C ASP A 78 -17.79 2.56 -16.02
N SER A 79 -16.47 2.59 -16.25
CA SER A 79 -15.86 2.81 -17.57
C SER A 79 -15.57 1.51 -18.31
N LYS A 80 -15.44 0.40 -17.58
CA LYS A 80 -15.11 -0.92 -18.12
C LYS A 80 -16.36 -1.72 -18.46
N HIS A 81 -16.26 -2.49 -19.54
CA HIS A 81 -17.33 -3.37 -20.00
C HIS A 81 -17.04 -4.83 -19.68
N GLY A 82 -18.09 -5.59 -19.38
CA GLY A 82 -17.99 -7.02 -19.06
C GLY A 82 -17.63 -7.28 -17.59
N ALA A 83 -17.09 -8.46 -17.32
CA ALA A 83 -16.81 -8.87 -15.94
C ALA A 83 -15.39 -8.45 -15.51
N VAL A 84 -15.30 -7.59 -14.49
CA VAL A 84 -14.02 -7.07 -13.97
C VAL A 84 -13.78 -7.62 -12.57
N TRP A 85 -12.98 -8.68 -12.49
CA TRP A 85 -12.77 -9.45 -11.28
C TRP A 85 -11.64 -8.90 -10.41
N LEU A 86 -11.67 -9.24 -9.12
CA LEU A 86 -10.55 -8.99 -8.22
C LEU A 86 -9.31 -9.82 -8.61
N PRO A 87 -8.11 -9.31 -8.30
CA PRO A 87 -6.89 -10.12 -8.34
C PRO A 87 -7.03 -11.43 -7.56
N ALA A 88 -6.51 -12.53 -8.13
CA ALA A 88 -6.58 -13.85 -7.51
C ALA A 88 -5.77 -13.97 -6.21
N SER A 89 -4.72 -13.15 -6.06
CA SER A 89 -3.87 -13.10 -4.87
C SER A 89 -3.17 -11.76 -4.74
N TYR A 90 -2.70 -11.50 -3.52
CA TYR A 90 -1.93 -10.31 -3.18
C TYR A 90 -0.68 -10.72 -2.40
N THR A 91 0.40 -9.95 -2.51
CA THR A 91 1.56 -10.09 -1.63
C THR A 91 1.53 -8.98 -0.60
N LEU A 92 1.26 -9.33 0.65
CA LEU A 92 1.35 -8.44 1.80
C LEU A 92 2.73 -8.60 2.43
N LYS A 93 3.49 -7.51 2.50
CA LYS A 93 4.74 -7.43 3.26
C LYS A 93 4.52 -6.61 4.52
N VAL A 94 4.99 -7.10 5.65
CA VAL A 94 5.00 -6.39 6.94
C VAL A 94 6.39 -6.50 7.54
N GLY A 95 7.12 -5.39 7.58
CA GLY A 95 8.54 -5.39 7.87
C GLY A 95 9.29 -6.29 6.88
N ASP A 96 10.00 -7.29 7.37
CA ASP A 96 10.74 -8.25 6.54
C ASP A 96 9.95 -9.51 6.17
N LYS A 97 8.72 -9.65 6.69
CA LYS A 97 7.87 -10.83 6.44
C LYS A 97 6.98 -10.61 5.23
N SER A 98 6.85 -11.63 4.39
CA SER A 98 6.02 -11.63 3.19
C SER A 98 4.96 -12.74 3.27
N PHE A 99 3.74 -12.40 2.91
CA PHE A 99 2.58 -13.29 2.95
C PHE A 99 1.82 -13.21 1.63
N THR A 100 1.54 -14.36 1.02
CA THR A 100 0.61 -14.43 -0.11
C THR A 100 -0.81 -14.50 0.45
N LEU A 101 -1.57 -13.42 0.28
CA LEU A 101 -2.98 -13.37 0.64
C LEU A 101 -3.83 -13.93 -0.50
N THR A 102 -4.78 -14.79 -0.14
CA THR A 102 -5.83 -15.27 -1.04
C THR A 102 -7.20 -15.14 -0.39
N LEU A 103 -8.21 -14.93 -1.22
CA LEU A 103 -9.59 -14.74 -0.79
C LEU A 103 -10.40 -16.00 -1.11
N GLY A 104 -11.36 -16.31 -0.24
CA GLY A 104 -12.37 -17.31 -0.51
C GLY A 104 -13.19 -16.94 -1.76
N LYS A 105 -13.71 -17.94 -2.47
CA LYS A 105 -14.48 -17.70 -3.68
C LYS A 105 -15.85 -17.10 -3.35
N ALA A 106 -16.17 -15.95 -3.94
CA ALA A 106 -17.53 -15.39 -3.97
C ALA A 106 -18.40 -16.04 -5.08
N GLN A 107 -18.31 -17.37 -5.25
CA GLN A 107 -19.08 -18.09 -6.28
C GLN A 107 -20.59 -17.82 -6.15
N GLY A 108 -21.24 -17.58 -7.29
CA GLY A 108 -22.67 -17.32 -7.38
C GLY A 108 -23.12 -15.95 -6.87
N LEU A 109 -22.20 -15.04 -6.55
CA LEU A 109 -22.57 -13.68 -6.13
C LEU A 109 -23.23 -12.94 -7.30
N GLY A 110 -24.52 -12.65 -7.18
CA GLY A 110 -25.28 -11.90 -8.18
C GLY A 110 -25.00 -10.40 -8.14
N ALA A 111 -25.47 -9.68 -9.16
CA ALA A 111 -25.41 -8.22 -9.20
C ALA A 111 -26.17 -7.59 -8.02
N GLY A 112 -25.62 -6.49 -7.49
CA GLY A 112 -26.12 -5.78 -6.31
C GLY A 112 -26.02 -6.57 -5.00
N LYS A 113 -25.14 -7.58 -4.93
CA LYS A 113 -24.97 -8.42 -3.73
C LYS A 113 -23.58 -8.33 -3.16
N THR A 114 -23.52 -8.58 -1.86
CA THR A 114 -22.29 -8.61 -1.08
C THR A 114 -22.19 -9.94 -0.33
N LYS A 115 -20.97 -10.43 -0.15
CA LYS A 115 -20.71 -11.69 0.55
C LYS A 115 -19.40 -11.62 1.33
N ALA A 116 -19.47 -12.09 2.58
CA ALA A 116 -18.30 -12.36 3.39
C ALA A 116 -17.50 -13.53 2.81
N VAL A 117 -16.17 -13.37 2.76
CA VAL A 117 -15.25 -14.41 2.31
C VAL A 117 -14.11 -14.61 3.30
N THR A 118 -13.53 -15.81 3.30
CA THR A 118 -12.35 -16.11 4.11
C THR A 118 -11.11 -15.40 3.55
N VAL A 119 -10.18 -15.03 4.43
CA VAL A 119 -8.85 -14.57 4.04
C VAL A 119 -7.82 -15.60 4.50
N SER A 120 -6.95 -16.01 3.59
CA SER A 120 -5.85 -16.92 3.88
C SER A 120 -4.51 -16.25 3.63
N ALA A 121 -3.50 -16.55 4.45
CA ALA A 121 -2.10 -16.22 4.20
C ALA A 121 -1.33 -17.52 3.99
N ASN A 122 -0.57 -17.61 2.90
CA ASN A 122 0.26 -18.78 2.56
C ASN A 122 -0.55 -20.10 2.60
N GLY A 123 -1.81 -20.05 2.17
CA GLY A 123 -2.73 -21.19 2.13
C GLY A 123 -3.44 -21.52 3.45
N GLN A 124 -3.20 -20.78 4.54
CA GLN A 124 -3.85 -21.00 5.83
C GLN A 124 -4.83 -19.86 6.15
N VAL A 125 -6.04 -20.20 6.60
CA VAL A 125 -7.04 -19.20 7.01
C VAL A 125 -6.53 -18.40 8.21
N ILE A 126 -6.60 -17.07 8.11
CA ILE A 126 -6.15 -16.16 9.15
C ILE A 126 -7.28 -15.95 10.15
N SER A 127 -7.04 -16.33 11.42
CA SER A 127 -8.02 -16.09 12.49
C SER A 127 -8.26 -14.60 12.69
N GLY A 128 -9.54 -14.21 12.77
CA GLY A 128 -9.96 -12.81 12.97
C GLY A 128 -9.83 -11.91 11.74
N ALA A 129 -9.39 -12.44 10.60
CA ALA A 129 -9.46 -11.71 9.34
C ALA A 129 -10.90 -11.64 8.84
N GLN A 130 -11.23 -10.52 8.21
CA GLN A 130 -12.55 -10.23 7.66
C GLN A 130 -12.38 -9.72 6.24
N ALA A 131 -13.27 -10.11 5.34
CA ALA A 131 -13.31 -9.56 4.00
C ALA A 131 -14.73 -9.63 3.44
N MET A 132 -15.12 -8.58 2.73
CA MET A 132 -16.39 -8.49 2.01
C MET A 132 -16.12 -8.25 0.54
N ILE A 133 -16.71 -9.07 -0.32
CA ILE A 133 -16.72 -8.85 -1.77
C ILE A 133 -18.13 -8.43 -2.17
N SER A 134 -18.22 -7.31 -2.87
CA SER A 134 -19.45 -6.78 -3.44
C SER A 134 -19.39 -6.80 -4.95
N ARG A 135 -20.52 -7.10 -5.59
CA ARG A 135 -20.73 -6.90 -7.03
C ARG A 135 -21.81 -5.85 -7.21
N PRO A 136 -21.46 -4.56 -7.37
CA PRO A 136 -22.46 -3.52 -7.60
C PRO A 136 -23.30 -3.82 -8.83
N LYS A 137 -24.52 -3.28 -8.86
CA LYS A 137 -25.38 -3.37 -10.04
C LYS A 137 -24.99 -2.23 -10.98
N ASP A 138 -24.38 -2.56 -12.10
CA ASP A 138 -24.00 -1.60 -13.12
C ASP A 138 -24.83 -1.79 -14.41
N SER A 139 -24.68 -0.87 -15.35
CA SER A 139 -25.30 -0.89 -16.67
C SER A 139 -24.50 -1.65 -17.74
N HIS A 140 -23.26 -2.04 -17.45
CA HIS A 140 -22.23 -2.37 -18.44
C HIS A 140 -21.49 -3.70 -18.20
N GLY A 141 -21.84 -4.45 -17.16
CA GLY A 141 -21.04 -5.57 -16.67
C GLY A 141 -21.34 -6.02 -15.23
N ASN A 142 -20.35 -6.67 -14.62
CA ASN A 142 -20.29 -6.84 -13.17
C ASN A 142 -18.82 -6.63 -12.78
N TYR A 143 -18.53 -5.60 -12.01
CA TYR A 143 -17.22 -5.45 -11.38
C TYR A 143 -17.28 -5.84 -9.91
N GLU A 144 -16.11 -5.99 -9.30
CA GLU A 144 -15.99 -6.35 -7.89
C GLU A 144 -15.34 -5.23 -7.09
N ILE A 145 -15.88 -5.01 -5.90
CA ILE A 145 -15.27 -4.18 -4.86
C ILE A 145 -14.93 -5.09 -3.68
N ILE A 146 -13.76 -4.90 -3.09
CA ILE A 146 -13.36 -5.55 -1.85
C ILE A 146 -12.96 -4.55 -0.79
N GLU A 147 -13.28 -4.93 0.44
CA GLU A 147 -12.60 -4.47 1.64
C GLU A 147 -12.15 -5.66 2.46
N LEU A 148 -11.01 -5.53 3.14
CA LEU A 148 -10.48 -6.56 4.01
C LEU A 148 -9.71 -5.98 5.18
N ARG A 149 -9.77 -6.71 6.29
CA ARG A 149 -8.97 -6.49 7.50
C ARG A 149 -8.12 -7.73 7.76
N VAL A 150 -6.81 -7.54 7.88
CA VAL A 150 -5.86 -8.59 8.25
C VAL A 150 -5.23 -8.28 9.61
N PRO A 151 -5.59 -9.03 10.67
CA PRO A 151 -4.94 -8.90 11.98
C PRO A 151 -3.45 -9.25 11.86
N LEU A 152 -2.57 -8.36 12.32
CA LEU A 152 -1.12 -8.59 12.30
C LEU A 152 -0.73 -9.77 13.21
N ALA A 153 -1.42 -9.91 14.35
CA ALA A 153 -1.24 -11.05 15.24
C ALA A 153 -1.60 -12.39 14.54
N GLY A 154 -2.60 -12.40 13.67
CA GLY A 154 -2.99 -13.58 12.88
C GLY A 154 -1.92 -14.00 11.85
N LEU A 155 -1.01 -13.09 11.50
CA LEU A 155 0.15 -13.35 10.66
C LEU A 155 1.42 -13.74 11.46
N GLY A 156 1.32 -13.82 12.78
CA GLY A 156 2.48 -13.99 13.67
C GLY A 156 3.46 -12.81 13.59
N VAL A 157 2.97 -11.62 13.26
CA VAL A 157 3.75 -10.38 13.28
C VAL A 157 3.58 -9.74 14.64
N VAL A 158 4.69 -9.45 15.32
CA VAL A 158 4.67 -8.66 16.55
C VAL A 158 4.44 -7.20 16.15
N THR A 159 3.46 -6.57 16.76
CA THR A 159 3.06 -5.19 16.48
C THR A 159 4.08 -4.25 17.10
N THR A 160 5.07 -3.83 16.33
CA THR A 160 5.91 -2.67 16.67
C THR A 160 5.38 -1.46 15.93
N ALA A 161 5.26 -0.32 16.62
CA ALA A 161 4.99 0.95 15.97
C ALA A 161 6.09 1.21 14.93
N SER A 162 5.72 1.58 13.70
CA SER A 162 6.59 1.90 12.55
C SER A 162 7.02 0.77 11.60
N GLN A 163 6.32 -0.37 11.54
CA GLN A 163 6.60 -1.34 10.47
C GLN A 163 6.11 -0.85 9.12
N ASN A 164 6.97 -0.88 8.09
CA ASN A 164 6.54 -0.70 6.71
C ASN A 164 5.61 -1.85 6.31
N ILE A 165 4.42 -1.50 5.84
CA ILE A 165 3.44 -2.43 5.31
C ILE A 165 3.27 -2.12 3.83
N SER A 166 3.32 -3.13 2.97
CA SER A 166 3.05 -2.94 1.54
C SER A 166 2.22 -4.05 0.95
N LEU A 167 1.40 -3.71 -0.05
CA LEU A 167 0.58 -4.66 -0.78
C LEU A 167 0.84 -4.53 -2.28
N THR A 168 1.05 -5.66 -2.95
CA THR A 168 1.17 -5.76 -4.41
C THR A 168 0.30 -6.88 -4.95
N SER A 169 0.06 -6.86 -6.26
CA SER A 169 -0.42 -8.00 -7.01
C SER A 169 0.29 -8.06 -8.36
N THR A 170 0.38 -9.25 -8.94
CA THR A 170 0.85 -9.45 -10.32
C THR A 170 -0.26 -9.23 -11.34
N ASP A 171 -1.49 -9.04 -10.88
CA ASP A 171 -2.65 -8.76 -11.73
C ASP A 171 -2.51 -7.39 -12.41
N SER A 172 -3.03 -7.27 -13.64
CA SER A 172 -2.98 -6.03 -14.42
C SER A 172 -3.69 -4.87 -13.72
N ALA A 173 -4.67 -5.13 -12.85
CA ALA A 173 -5.33 -4.10 -12.05
C ALA A 173 -4.34 -3.29 -11.20
N PHE A 174 -3.20 -3.88 -10.81
CA PHE A 174 -2.15 -3.18 -10.05
C PHE A 174 -1.12 -2.49 -10.95
N ASP A 175 -0.99 -2.86 -12.22
CA ASP A 175 0.02 -2.33 -13.17
C ASP A 175 1.42 -2.18 -12.56
N GLY A 176 1.85 -3.19 -11.79
CA GLY A 176 3.15 -3.21 -11.11
C GLY A 176 3.33 -2.18 -9.99
N LYS A 177 2.26 -1.49 -9.58
CA LYS A 177 2.26 -0.53 -8.47
C LYS A 177 2.24 -1.26 -7.13
N THR A 178 2.77 -0.57 -6.12
CA THR A 178 2.84 -1.05 -4.74
C THR A 178 2.16 -0.05 -3.84
N LEU A 179 1.17 -0.50 -3.08
CA LEU A 179 0.57 0.28 -2.01
C LEU A 179 1.47 0.17 -0.78
N THR A 180 1.69 1.27 -0.07
CA THR A 180 2.53 1.31 1.14
C THR A 180 1.87 2.11 2.25
N THR A 181 2.10 1.70 3.49
CA THR A 181 1.72 2.42 4.70
C THR A 181 2.68 2.03 5.85
N THR A 182 2.50 2.60 7.03
CA THR A 182 3.26 2.25 8.23
C THR A 182 2.34 1.86 9.38
N GLY A 183 2.68 0.78 10.08
CA GLY A 183 1.95 0.34 11.28
C GLY A 183 2.09 1.36 12.41
N GLY A 184 1.00 1.62 13.12
CA GLY A 184 0.94 2.59 14.22
C GLY A 184 0.80 4.06 13.81
N SER A 185 0.67 4.36 12.51
CA SER A 185 0.35 5.71 12.04
C SER A 185 -1.16 5.91 11.94
N THR A 186 -1.72 6.72 12.84
CA THR A 186 -3.13 7.15 12.83
C THR A 186 -3.45 8.19 11.75
N GLY A 187 -2.48 8.53 10.89
CA GLY A 187 -2.63 9.45 9.77
C GLY A 187 -1.62 9.13 8.67
N GLY A 188 -2.09 9.08 7.42
CA GLY A 188 -1.34 8.53 6.29
C GLY A 188 -0.02 9.24 6.00
N VAL A 189 1.09 8.49 6.06
CA VAL A 189 2.29 8.80 5.28
C VAL A 189 2.30 7.82 4.12
N LEU A 190 1.77 8.27 2.98
CA LEU A 190 1.81 7.51 1.73
C LEU A 190 3.18 7.73 1.09
N LEU A 191 3.99 6.68 0.99
CA LEU A 191 5.22 6.69 0.19
C LEU A 191 4.94 5.85 -1.06
N VAL A 192 4.25 6.46 -2.04
CA VAL A 192 4.03 5.84 -3.34
C VAL A 192 5.38 5.68 -4.03
N ALA A 193 5.96 4.50 -3.95
CA ALA A 193 7.07 4.14 -4.82
C ALA A 193 6.48 3.72 -6.16
N ALA A 194 6.16 4.69 -7.01
CA ALA A 194 6.03 4.44 -8.44
C ALA A 194 7.42 4.01 -8.94
N GLY A 195 7.61 2.70 -9.10
CA GLY A 195 8.79 2.14 -9.75
C GLY A 195 9.90 1.64 -8.82
N PHE A 196 9.73 0.43 -8.29
CA PHE A 196 10.88 -0.44 -7.98
C PHE A 196 11.56 -1.01 -9.24
N GLY A 197 11.33 -0.41 -10.42
CA GLY A 197 12.08 -0.68 -11.65
C GLY A 197 13.39 0.11 -11.78
N ILE A 198 13.56 1.22 -11.05
CA ILE A 198 14.76 2.06 -11.18
C ILE A 198 15.92 1.52 -10.33
N ALA A 199 15.65 0.89 -9.18
CA ALA A 199 16.72 0.36 -8.33
C ALA A 199 17.48 -0.80 -9.00
N VAL A 200 16.77 -1.70 -9.70
CA VAL A 200 17.42 -2.84 -10.38
C VAL A 200 18.14 -2.40 -11.66
N ILE A 201 17.54 -1.53 -12.47
CA ILE A 201 18.19 -1.03 -13.71
C ILE A 201 19.39 -0.13 -13.38
N GLY A 202 19.30 0.72 -12.34
CA GLY A 202 20.40 1.56 -11.89
C GLY A 202 21.61 0.75 -11.41
N VAL A 203 21.39 -0.27 -10.58
CA VAL A 203 22.48 -1.15 -10.11
C VAL A 203 23.09 -1.96 -11.26
N VAL A 204 22.29 -2.46 -12.20
CA VAL A 204 22.79 -3.22 -13.37
C VAL A 204 23.58 -2.33 -14.34
N LYS A 205 23.19 -1.05 -14.53
CA LYS A 205 23.90 -0.13 -15.43
C LYS A 205 25.20 0.41 -14.81
N VAL A 206 25.24 0.61 -13.49
CA VAL A 206 26.45 1.07 -12.75
C VAL A 206 27.49 -0.06 -12.64
N THR A 207 27.07 -1.30 -12.38
CA THR A 207 27.99 -2.45 -12.32
C THR A 207 28.63 -2.75 -13.67
N ARG A 208 27.88 -2.68 -14.78
CA ARG A 208 28.42 -2.85 -16.14
C ARG A 208 29.37 -1.74 -16.58
N ARG A 209 29.22 -0.50 -16.11
CA ARG A 209 30.18 0.60 -16.39
C ARG A 209 31.50 0.41 -15.65
N ARG A 210 31.48 -0.10 -14.41
CA ARG A 210 32.71 -0.35 -13.64
C ARG A 210 33.59 -1.46 -14.25
N GLN A 211 32.98 -2.47 -14.87
CA GLN A 211 33.73 -3.56 -15.53
C GLN A 211 34.34 -3.18 -16.89
N ARG A 212 33.98 -2.03 -17.48
CA ARG A 212 34.57 -1.53 -18.73
C ARG A 212 35.68 -0.49 -18.52
N VAL A 213 35.93 -0.09 -17.27
CA VAL A 213 36.94 0.92 -16.90
C VAL A 213 38.01 0.31 -15.97
N ALA A 214 38.01 -1.02 -15.82
CA ALA A 214 39.06 -1.79 -15.16
C ALA A 214 39.82 -2.61 -16.22
#